data_AF-A0A759H0I3-F1
#
_entry.id   AF-A0A759H0I3-F1
#
_cell.length_a   1.000
_cell.length_b   1.000
_cell.length_c   1.000
_cell.angle_alpha   90.00
_cell.angle_beta   90.00
_cell.angle_gamma   90.00
#
_symmetry.space_group_name_H-M   'P 1'
#
loop_
_entity.id
_entity.type
_entity.pdbx_description
1 polymer ?
#
loop_
_entity_poly.entity_id
_entity_poly.type
_entity_poly.pdbx_seq_one_letter_code
_entity_poly.pdbx_strand_id
1 'polypeptide(L)' 'MSKHTLIRRAVLEKLESVTGAPVTLFDGLPAFVEQEDLPAIAVWLTDAQYTGL' A
#
# COMPACT_ATOMS: atom_id res chain seq x y z
N MET A 1 6.08 -15.94 2.63
CA MET A 1 5.51 -14.57 2.56
C MET A 1 5.28 -14.07 3.99
N SER A 2 5.64 -12.84 4.33
CA SER A 2 5.39 -12.29 5.68
C SER A 2 3.91 -11.92 5.86
N LYS A 3 3.38 -12.00 7.09
CA LYS A 3 2.03 -11.49 7.43
C LYS A 3 1.86 -10.03 7.01
N HIS A 4 2.92 -9.22 7.15
CA HIS A 4 2.90 -7.82 6.72
C HIS A 4 2.63 -7.67 5.22
N THR A 5 3.24 -8.51 4.39
CA THR A 5 3.00 -8.51 2.94
C THR A 5 1.56 -8.89 2.63
N LEU A 6 0.99 -9.88 3.34
CA LEU A 6 -0.40 -10.30 3.14
C LEU A 6 -1.40 -9.18 3.51
N ILE A 7 -1.16 -8.47 4.61
CA ILE A 7 -2.00 -7.33 5.03
C ILE A 7 -2.03 -6.25 3.95
N ARG A 8 -0.86 -5.80 3.49
CA ARG A 8 -0.79 -4.71 2.50
C ARG A 8 -1.39 -5.13 1.16
N ARG A 9 -1.14 -6.35 0.72
CA ARG A 9 -1.74 -6.88 -0.52
C ARG A 9 -3.26 -6.97 -0.47
N ALA A 10 -3.84 -7.43 0.64
CA ALA A 10 -5.29 -7.47 0.78
C ALA A 10 -5.94 -6.07 0.63
N VAL A 11 -5.26 -5.04 1.14
CA VAL A 11 -5.70 -3.64 0.98
C VAL A 11 -5.53 -3.18 -0.47
N LEU A 12 -4.37 -3.42 -1.08
CA LEU A 12 -4.07 -3.04 -2.47
C LEU A 12 -5.05 -3.69 -3.47
N GLU A 13 -5.28 -5.00 -3.34
CA GLU A 13 -6.25 -5.75 -4.16
C GLU A 13 -7.66 -5.17 -4.02
N LYS A 14 -8.04 -4.73 -2.81
CA LYS A 14 -9.33 -4.06 -2.62
C LYS A 14 -9.36 -2.68 -3.27
N LEU A 15 -8.28 -1.90 -3.16
CA LEU A 15 -8.14 -0.58 -3.77
C LEU A 15 -8.27 -0.65 -5.29
N GLU A 16 -7.57 -1.60 -5.94
CA GLU A 16 -7.68 -1.85 -7.38
C GLU A 16 -9.14 -2.05 -7.83
N SER A 17 -9.96 -2.71 -7.01
CA SER A 17 -11.37 -2.97 -7.34
C SER A 17 -12.30 -1.77 -7.15
N VAL A 18 -11.91 -0.75 -6.37
CA VAL A 18 -12.77 0.39 -6.03
C VAL A 18 -12.31 1.71 -6.63
N THR A 19 -11.05 1.81 -7.08
CA THR A 19 -10.55 2.98 -7.80
C THR A 19 -11.14 2.98 -9.21
N GLY A 20 -12.14 3.85 -9.43
CA GLY A 20 -12.81 4.00 -10.73
C GLY A 20 -12.03 4.76 -11.81
N ALA A 21 -10.77 5.13 -11.54
CA ALA A 21 -9.88 5.86 -12.41
C ALA A 21 -8.45 5.30 -12.28
N PRO A 22 -7.57 5.49 -13.29
CA PRO A 22 -6.17 5.09 -13.17
C PRO A 22 -5.52 5.85 -12.00
N VAL A 23 -5.12 5.08 -10.99
CA VAL A 23 -4.41 5.52 -9.79
C VAL A 23 -3.16 4.65 -9.68
N THR A 24 -2.03 5.26 -9.35
CA THR A 24 -0.80 4.50 -9.06
C THR A 24 -0.88 3.97 -7.63
N LEU A 25 -0.69 2.66 -7.47
CA LEU A 25 -0.70 2.00 -6.16
C LEU A 25 0.73 1.60 -5.75
N PHE A 26 1.16 2.07 -4.58
CA PHE A 26 2.48 1.74 -4.02
C PHE A 26 2.35 0.76 -2.85
N ASP A 27 3.09 -0.36 -2.91
CA ASP A 27 3.28 -1.30 -1.80
C ASP A 27 4.49 -0.89 -0.95
N GLY A 28 4.28 0.09 -0.07
CA GLY A 28 5.32 0.76 0.71
C GLY A 28 5.16 2.27 0.69
N LEU A 29 5.87 2.97 1.59
CA LEU A 29 5.95 4.43 1.56
C LEU A 29 7.06 4.84 0.59
N PRO A 30 6.74 5.42 -0.59
CA PRO A 30 7.77 5.87 -1.51
C PRO A 30 8.53 7.06 -0.93
N ALA A 31 9.84 7.13 -1.20
CA ALA A 31 10.67 8.28 -0.80
C ALA A 31 10.42 9.51 -1.68
N PHE A 32 9.99 9.29 -2.92
CA PHE A 32 9.66 10.31 -3.91
C PHE A 32 8.49 9.83 -4.77
N VAL A 33 7.69 10.77 -5.30
CA VAL A 33 6.57 10.50 -6.20
C VAL A 33 6.75 11.42 -7.40
N GLU A 34 6.75 10.85 -8.61
CA GLU A 34 6.88 11.60 -9.85
C GLU A 34 5.53 12.21 -10.25
N GLN A 35 5.55 13.20 -11.15
CA GLN A 35 4.31 13.83 -11.62
C GLN A 35 3.41 12.81 -12.35
N GLU A 36 4.00 11.88 -13.09
CA GLU A 36 3.27 10.86 -13.86
C GLU A 36 2.61 9.81 -12.96
N ASP A 37 3.07 9.67 -11.71
CA ASP A 37 2.47 8.73 -10.75
C ASP A 37 1.11 9.24 -10.23
N LEU A 38 0.79 10.52 -10.42
CA LEU A 38 -0.40 11.14 -9.85
C LEU A 38 -1.66 10.93 -10.72
N PRO A 39 -2.81 10.62 -10.10
CA PRO A 39 -3.04 10.44 -8.66
C PRO A 39 -2.47 9.12 -8.11
N ALA A 40 -1.93 9.15 -6.88
CA ALA A 40 -1.28 8.00 -6.25
C ALA A 40 -1.84 7.67 -4.86
N ILE A 41 -1.80 6.38 -4.49
CA ILE A 41 -2.11 5.87 -3.15
C ILE A 41 -0.98 4.93 -2.71
N ALA A 42 -0.45 5.13 -1.51
CA ALA A 42 0.57 4.26 -0.92
C ALA A 42 -0.01 3.49 0.27
N VAL A 43 0.32 2.20 0.38
CA VAL A 43 -0.06 1.33 1.50
C VAL A 43 1.20 0.80 2.16
N TRP A 44 1.41 1.15 3.42
CA TRP A 44 2.56 0.69 4.21
C TRP A 44 2.17 0.37 5.65
N LEU A 45 3.09 -0.27 6.37
CA LEU A 45 2.99 -0.48 7.82
C LEU A 45 4.13 0.29 8.47
N THR A 46 3.83 0.99 9.57
CA THR A 46 4.83 1.62 10.44
C THR A 46 4.67 1.08 11.85
N ASP A 47 5.75 1.07 12.62
CA ASP A 47 5.75 0.75 14.06
C ASP A 47 5.11 -0.61 14.41
N ALA A 48 5.23 -1.60 13.51
CA ALA A 48 4.76 -2.95 13.79
C ALA A 48 5.63 -3.58 14.89
N GLN A 49 5.05 -3.77 16.07
CA GLN A 49 5.72 -4.37 17.22
C GLN A 49 5.08 -5.69 17.62
N TYR A 50 5.90 -6.61 18.14
CA TYR A 50 5.40 -7.84 18.75
C TYR A 50 4.67 -7.50 20.05
N THR A 51 3.46 -8.03 20.22
CA THR A 51 2.61 -7.74 21.37
C THR A 51 2.77 -8.70 22.55
N GLY A 52 3.65 -9.72 22.44
CA GLY A 52 4.05 -10.51 23.61
C GLY A 52 3.05 -11.55 24.12
N LEU A 53 1.94 -11.80 23.42
CA LEU A 53 1.05 -12.92 23.77
C LEU A 53 1.72 -14.27 23.48
#